data_AF-A0A178I503-F1
#
_entry.id   AF-A0A178I503-F1
#
_cell.length_a   1.000
_cell.length_b   1.000
_cell.length_c   1.000
_cell.angle_alpha   90.00
_cell.angle_beta   90.00
_cell.angle_gamma   90.00
#
_symmetry.space_group_name_H-M   'P 1'
#
loop_
_entity.id
_entity.type
_entity.pdbx_description
1 polymer ?
#
loop_
_entity_poly.entity_id
_entity_poly.type
_entity_poly.pdbx_seq_one_letter_code
_entity_poly.pdbx_strand_id
1 'polypeptide(L)'
;MTTDKTPTPNPDEQFRQKFSAVLQDLQVTAQEDGEAMAMIGILALQLADKLGQQSWSEAKQVMSAANYAEMLQVFDEKGNAYHQAGSTKQAYAVQALAASLVARSRRQDQAIAEGEKLLDALIDHTIAVHRREMAKRH
;
A
#
# COMPACT_ATOMS: atom_id res chain seq x y z
N MET A 1 8.35 42.99 -11.50
CA MET A 1 8.36 41.54 -11.75
C MET A 1 8.32 40.85 -10.39
N THR A 2 7.15 40.38 -10.00
CA THR A 2 6.95 39.62 -8.75
C THR A 2 7.56 38.25 -8.93
N THR A 3 8.55 37.93 -8.10
CA THR A 3 9.10 36.57 -7.99
C THR A 3 8.05 35.68 -7.34
N ASP A 4 7.38 34.87 -8.14
CA ASP A 4 6.52 33.79 -7.68
C ASP A 4 7.42 32.68 -7.11
N LYS A 5 7.64 32.71 -5.79
CA LYS A 5 8.20 31.57 -5.05
C LYS A 5 7.01 30.67 -4.73
N THR A 6 6.75 29.69 -5.58
CA THR A 6 5.92 28.55 -5.20
C THR A 6 6.59 27.90 -3.98
N PRO A 7 5.96 27.84 -2.80
CA PRO A 7 6.58 27.19 -1.65
C PRO A 7 6.75 25.70 -1.97
N THR A 8 7.94 25.17 -1.74
CA THR A 8 8.19 23.73 -1.81
C THR A 8 7.17 23.02 -0.90
N PRO A 9 6.39 22.05 -1.41
CA PRO A 9 5.34 21.44 -0.61
C PRO A 9 5.93 20.80 0.64
N ASN A 10 5.27 20.96 1.78
CA ASN A 10 5.71 20.32 3.02
C ASN A 10 5.60 18.78 2.91
N PRO A 11 6.28 17.99 3.76
CA PRO A 11 6.28 16.53 3.64
C PRO A 11 4.89 15.86 3.67
N ASP A 12 3.90 16.50 4.29
CA ASP A 12 2.50 16.02 4.33
C ASP A 12 1.78 16.28 3.01
N GLU A 13 1.98 17.45 2.39
CA GLU A 13 1.50 17.76 1.05
C GLU A 13 2.08 16.83 0.00
N GLN A 14 3.39 16.57 0.06
CA GLN A 14 4.05 15.66 -0.88
C GLN A 14 3.51 14.24 -0.75
N PHE A 15 3.31 13.76 0.48
CA PHE A 15 2.73 12.45 0.71
C PHE A 15 1.29 12.40 0.22
N ARG A 16 0.46 13.41 0.53
CA ARG A 16 -0.93 13.47 0.09
C ARG A 16 -1.06 13.42 -1.44
N GLN A 17 -0.20 14.14 -2.17
CA GLN A 17 -0.15 14.08 -3.63
C GLN A 17 0.21 12.67 -4.13
N LYS A 18 1.28 12.07 -3.60
CA LYS A 18 1.70 10.71 -3.97
C LYS A 18 0.65 9.65 -3.61
N PHE A 19 0.01 9.80 -2.47
CA PHE A 19 -1.02 8.90 -1.97
C PHE A 19 -2.27 8.94 -2.85
N SER A 20 -2.71 10.14 -3.24
CA SER A 20 -3.80 10.32 -4.20
C SER A 20 -3.49 9.67 -5.55
N ALA A 21 -2.27 9.84 -6.07
CA ALA A 21 -1.84 9.19 -7.30
C ALA A 21 -1.89 7.66 -7.19
N VAL A 22 -1.41 7.08 -6.08
CA VAL A 22 -1.51 5.64 -5.83
C VAL A 22 -2.97 5.17 -5.83
N LEU A 23 -3.87 5.90 -5.18
CA LEU A 23 -5.30 5.54 -5.16
C LEU A 23 -5.93 5.57 -6.55
N GLN A 24 -5.61 6.58 -7.36
CA GLN A 24 -6.11 6.70 -8.73
C GLN A 24 -5.57 5.58 -9.62
N ASP A 25 -4.26 5.35 -9.60
CA ASP A 25 -3.62 4.28 -10.36
C ASP A 25 -4.18 2.91 -9.96
N LEU A 26 -4.47 2.70 -8.67
CA LEU A 26 -5.01 1.45 -8.17
C LEU A 26 -6.44 1.21 -8.62
N GLN A 27 -7.25 2.27 -8.75
CA GLN A 27 -8.60 2.16 -9.29
C GLN A 27 -8.59 1.71 -10.75
N VAL A 28 -7.64 2.20 -11.55
CA VAL A 28 -7.44 1.78 -12.94
C VAL A 28 -6.89 0.36 -13.00
N THR A 29 -5.82 0.09 -12.24
CA THR A 29 -5.17 -1.24 -12.15
C THR A 29 -6.16 -2.33 -11.74
N ALA A 30 -7.08 -2.04 -10.83
CA ALA A 30 -8.10 -2.98 -10.40
C ALA A 30 -9.04 -3.45 -11.53
N GLN A 31 -9.21 -2.64 -12.57
CA GLN A 31 -10.07 -2.94 -13.73
C GLN A 31 -9.28 -3.59 -14.87
N GLU A 32 -8.01 -3.22 -15.03
CA GLU A 32 -7.22 -3.56 -16.22
C GLU A 32 -6.19 -4.68 -15.97
N ASP A 33 -5.69 -4.83 -14.74
CA ASP A 33 -4.58 -5.73 -14.42
C ASP A 33 -4.88 -6.58 -13.17
N GLY A 34 -5.61 -7.67 -13.40
CA GLY A 34 -5.91 -8.66 -12.37
C GLY A 34 -4.67 -9.36 -11.81
N GLU A 35 -3.55 -9.41 -12.55
CA GLU A 35 -2.31 -10.02 -12.08
C GLU A 35 -1.62 -9.12 -11.05
N ALA A 36 -1.57 -7.81 -11.29
CA ALA A 36 -1.08 -6.83 -10.32
C ALA A 36 -1.92 -6.87 -9.03
N MET A 37 -3.24 -6.95 -9.15
CA MET A 37 -4.14 -7.09 -7.99
C MET A 37 -3.92 -8.39 -7.23
N ALA A 38 -3.70 -9.50 -7.94
CA ALA A 38 -3.36 -10.77 -7.31
C ALA A 38 -2.02 -10.68 -6.56
N MET A 39 -1.02 -10.00 -7.12
CA MET A 39 0.26 -9.78 -6.46
C MET A 39 0.14 -8.96 -5.18
N ILE A 40 -0.69 -7.90 -5.19
CA ILE A 40 -1.01 -7.14 -3.97
C ILE A 40 -1.62 -8.07 -2.92
N GLY A 41 -2.63 -8.87 -3.29
CA GLY A 41 -3.28 -9.78 -2.35
C GLY A 41 -2.36 -10.84 -1.77
N ILE A 42 -1.48 -11.43 -2.59
CA ILE A 42 -0.50 -12.42 -2.13
C ILE A 42 0.48 -11.80 -1.11
N LEU A 43 1.07 -10.65 -1.44
CA LEU A 43 2.03 -10.01 -0.55
C LEU A 43 1.35 -9.54 0.74
N ALA A 44 0.16 -8.96 0.64
CA ALA A 44 -0.61 -8.52 1.80
C ALA A 44 -0.97 -9.69 2.73
N LEU A 45 -1.42 -10.82 2.16
CA LEU A 45 -1.71 -12.04 2.91
C LEU A 45 -0.47 -12.56 3.64
N GLN A 46 0.67 -12.66 2.95
CA GLN A 46 1.92 -13.12 3.57
C GLN A 46 2.35 -12.24 4.74
N LEU A 47 2.14 -10.92 4.65
CA LEU A 47 2.44 -10.00 5.74
C LEU A 47 1.46 -10.11 6.90
N ALA A 48 0.16 -10.25 6.61
CA ALA A 48 -0.87 -10.47 7.62
C ALA A 48 -0.64 -11.78 8.39
N ASP A 49 -0.35 -12.87 7.67
CA ASP A 49 -0.09 -14.18 8.25
C ASP A 49 1.14 -14.17 9.17
N LYS A 50 2.21 -13.45 8.79
CA LYS A 50 3.40 -13.25 9.65
C LYS A 50 3.08 -12.56 10.97
N LEU A 51 2.05 -11.73 11.00
CA LEU A 51 1.57 -11.03 12.19
C LEU A 51 0.38 -11.75 12.85
N GLY A 52 0.02 -12.94 12.37
CA GLY A 52 -1.09 -13.74 12.87
C GLY A 52 -2.46 -13.09 12.69
N GLN A 53 -2.62 -12.19 11.71
CA GLN A 53 -3.87 -11.47 11.45
C GLN A 53 -4.55 -11.98 10.18
N GLN A 54 -5.86 -11.78 10.07
CA GLN A 54 -6.62 -12.28 8.92
C GLN A 54 -6.60 -11.30 7.75
N SER A 55 -6.33 -10.02 7.99
CA SER A 55 -6.32 -8.98 6.97
C SER A 55 -5.12 -8.06 7.11
N TRP A 56 -4.83 -7.28 6.07
CA TRP A 56 -3.78 -6.27 6.12
C TRP A 56 -4.15 -5.12 7.05
N SER A 57 -5.42 -4.70 7.04
CA SER A 57 -5.90 -3.65 7.95
C SER A 57 -5.77 -4.05 9.43
N GLU A 58 -6.09 -5.31 9.78
CA GLU A 58 -5.88 -5.86 11.13
C GLU A 58 -4.39 -5.94 11.48
N ALA A 59 -3.57 -6.43 10.54
CA ALA A 59 -2.12 -6.49 10.68
C ALA A 59 -1.53 -5.12 11.05
N LYS A 60 -1.94 -4.08 10.32
CA LYS A 60 -1.52 -2.71 10.62
C LYS A 60 -1.95 -2.27 12.01
N GLN A 61 -3.16 -2.59 12.47
CA GLN A 61 -3.65 -2.11 13.77
C GLN A 61 -2.82 -2.64 14.95
N VAL A 62 -2.36 -3.89 14.88
CA VAL A 62 -1.60 -4.54 15.94
C VAL A 62 -0.09 -4.31 15.87
N MET A 63 0.43 -3.71 14.79
CA MET A 63 1.86 -3.43 14.63
C MET A 63 2.37 -2.47 15.71
N SER A 64 3.43 -2.92 16.39
CA SER A 64 4.28 -2.09 17.25
C SER A 64 5.04 -1.04 16.43
N ALA A 65 5.59 -0.03 17.10
CA ALA A 65 6.44 0.97 16.45
C ALA A 65 7.71 0.35 15.83
N ALA A 66 8.28 -0.68 16.47
CA ALA A 66 9.43 -1.41 15.95
C ALA A 66 9.07 -2.17 14.65
N ASN A 67 7.97 -2.92 14.67
CA ASN A 67 7.50 -3.65 13.49
C ASN A 67 7.14 -2.70 12.34
N TYR A 68 6.58 -1.53 12.66
CA TYR A 68 6.29 -0.49 11.67
C TYR A 68 7.57 0.01 10.98
N ALA A 69 8.60 0.36 11.74
CA ALA A 69 9.86 0.85 11.19
C ALA A 69 10.58 -0.22 10.35
N GLU A 70 10.64 -1.45 10.86
CA GLU A 70 11.20 -2.59 10.13
C GLU A 70 10.45 -2.84 8.82
N MET A 71 9.11 -2.81 8.84
CA MET A 71 8.31 -3.02 7.64
C MET A 71 8.54 -1.94 6.58
N LEU A 72 8.70 -0.68 6.99
CA LEU A 72 9.05 0.39 6.05
C LEU A 72 10.41 0.17 5.40
N GLN A 73 11.41 -0.29 6.16
CA GLN A 73 12.72 -0.63 5.61
C GLN A 73 12.61 -1.80 4.62
N VAL A 74 11.87 -2.85 4.97
CA VAL A 74 11.63 -4.00 4.08
C VAL A 74 10.93 -3.57 2.79
N PHE A 75 9.97 -2.66 2.86
CA PHE A 75 9.31 -2.11 1.67
C PHE A 75 10.25 -1.29 0.80
N ASP A 76 11.10 -0.46 1.38
CA ASP A 76 12.09 0.29 0.62
C ASP A 76 13.07 -0.66 -0.10
N GLU A 77 13.65 -1.61 0.63
CA GLU A 77 14.59 -2.60 0.08
C GLU A 77 13.95 -3.44 -1.04
N LYS A 78 12.76 -4.01 -0.80
CA LYS A 78 12.07 -4.85 -1.80
C LYS A 78 11.57 -4.04 -2.99
N GLY A 79 11.01 -2.86 -2.75
CA GLY A 79 10.53 -1.96 -3.81
C GLY A 79 11.66 -1.59 -4.75
N ASN A 80 12.81 -1.19 -4.20
CA ASN A 80 14.00 -0.87 -4.98
C ASN A 80 14.56 -2.09 -5.73
N ALA A 81 14.62 -3.26 -5.08
CA ALA A 81 15.07 -4.49 -5.73
C ALA A 81 14.17 -4.90 -6.91
N TYR A 82 12.84 -4.86 -6.73
CA TYR A 82 11.90 -5.17 -7.81
C TYR A 82 11.98 -4.15 -8.95
N HIS A 83 12.11 -2.87 -8.63
CA HIS A 83 12.28 -1.82 -9.62
C HIS A 83 13.56 -2.02 -10.46
N GLN A 84 14.70 -2.29 -9.80
CA GLN A 84 15.97 -2.58 -10.48
C GLN A 84 15.92 -3.85 -11.33
N ALA A 85 15.15 -4.85 -10.91
CA ALA A 85 14.93 -6.09 -11.65
C ALA A 85 13.87 -5.96 -12.77
N GLY A 86 13.30 -4.77 -13.01
CA GLY A 86 12.23 -4.57 -14.00
C GLY A 86 10.90 -5.25 -13.64
N SER A 87 10.75 -5.70 -12.39
CA SER A 87 9.57 -6.39 -11.86
C SER A 87 8.51 -5.36 -11.42
N THR A 88 7.94 -4.65 -12.39
CA THR A 88 7.09 -3.48 -12.16
C THR A 88 5.84 -3.76 -11.32
N LYS A 89 5.17 -4.90 -11.53
CA LYS A 89 3.99 -5.30 -10.75
C LYS A 89 4.31 -5.56 -9.29
N GLN A 90 5.44 -6.21 -9.01
CA GLN A 90 5.89 -6.47 -7.65
C GLN A 90 6.32 -5.18 -6.96
N ALA A 91 7.03 -4.29 -7.68
CA ALA A 91 7.39 -2.97 -7.17
C ALA A 91 6.13 -2.15 -6.84
N TYR A 92 5.13 -2.17 -7.72
CA TYR A 92 3.84 -1.51 -7.51
C TYR A 92 3.09 -2.07 -6.30
N ALA A 93 3.04 -3.39 -6.14
CA ALA A 93 2.39 -4.01 -5.00
C ALA A 93 3.04 -3.60 -3.66
N VAL A 94 4.38 -3.53 -3.63
CA VAL A 94 5.11 -3.02 -2.46
C VAL A 94 4.80 -1.54 -2.23
N GLN A 95 4.75 -0.71 -3.27
CA GLN A 95 4.39 0.70 -3.16
C GLN A 95 2.98 0.90 -2.59
N ALA A 96 1.99 0.13 -3.04
CA ALA A 96 0.61 0.20 -2.53
C ALA A 96 0.55 -0.16 -1.03
N LEU A 97 1.24 -1.22 -0.61
CA LEU A 97 1.31 -1.64 0.79
C LEU A 97 2.04 -0.62 1.67
N ALA A 98 3.14 -0.06 1.16
CA ALA A 98 3.89 0.99 1.85
C ALA A 98 3.05 2.27 2.02
N ALA A 99 2.33 2.69 0.97
CA ALA A 99 1.43 3.83 1.00
C ALA A 99 0.33 3.65 2.05
N SER A 100 -0.30 2.47 2.09
CA SER A 100 -1.27 2.09 3.12
C SER A 100 -0.68 2.13 4.53
N LEU A 101 0.56 1.65 4.72
CA LEU A 101 1.22 1.66 6.01
C LEU A 101 1.54 3.09 6.50
N VAL A 102 2.11 3.92 5.63
CA VAL A 102 2.46 5.31 5.98
C VAL A 102 1.21 6.14 6.28
N ALA A 103 0.13 5.93 5.53
CA ALA A 103 -1.14 6.64 5.74
C ALA A 103 -1.68 6.46 7.18
N ARG A 104 -1.46 5.28 7.80
CA ARG A 104 -1.81 5.02 9.21
C ARG A 104 -1.24 6.06 10.17
N SER A 105 0.00 6.49 9.93
CA SER A 105 0.70 7.46 10.79
C SER A 105 0.25 8.92 10.57
N ARG A 106 -0.52 9.18 9.52
CA ARG A 106 -0.91 10.54 9.07
C ARG A 106 -2.42 10.79 9.10
N ARG A 107 -3.17 9.98 9.86
CA ARG A 107 -4.65 10.05 9.99
C ARG A 107 -5.20 11.37 10.54
N GLN A 108 -4.34 12.27 11.03
CA GLN A 108 -4.71 13.64 11.40
C GLN A 108 -5.21 14.46 10.20
N ASP A 109 -4.77 14.10 8.99
CA ASP A 109 -5.36 14.60 7.75
C ASP A 109 -6.55 13.73 7.36
N GLN A 110 -7.74 14.32 7.29
CA GLN A 110 -8.98 13.61 7.00
C GLN A 110 -8.97 12.95 5.61
N ALA A 111 -8.40 13.60 4.59
CA ALA A 111 -8.34 13.04 3.24
C ALA A 111 -7.42 11.81 3.20
N ILE A 112 -6.32 11.84 3.95
CA ILE A 112 -5.44 10.67 4.10
C ILE A 112 -6.18 9.55 4.85
N ALA A 113 -6.90 9.87 5.93
CA ALA A 113 -7.63 8.86 6.70
C ALA A 113 -8.74 8.18 5.90
N GLU A 114 -9.47 8.92 5.06
CA GLU A 114 -10.49 8.37 4.17
C GLU A 114 -9.86 7.52 3.05
N GLY A 115 -8.81 8.03 2.40
CA GLY A 115 -8.09 7.29 1.37
C GLY A 115 -7.43 6.02 1.91
N GLU A 116 -6.92 6.02 3.14
CA GLU A 116 -6.38 4.83 3.79
C GLU A 116 -7.45 3.73 3.91
N LYS A 117 -8.67 4.08 4.36
CA LYS A 117 -9.76 3.11 4.48
C LYS A 117 -10.11 2.49 3.13
N LEU A 118 -10.11 3.29 2.06
CA LEU A 118 -10.38 2.80 0.70
C LEU A 118 -9.28 1.84 0.24
N LEU A 119 -8.02 2.23 0.42
CA LEU A 119 -6.87 1.40 0.06
C LEU A 119 -6.86 0.08 0.83
N ASP A 120 -7.09 0.14 2.14
CA ASP A 120 -7.16 -1.03 3.01
C ASP A 120 -8.28 -1.98 2.61
N ALA A 121 -9.48 -1.45 2.36
CA ALA A 121 -10.61 -2.25 1.93
C ALA A 121 -10.33 -2.99 0.60
N LEU A 122 -9.64 -2.33 -0.34
CA LEU A 122 -9.26 -2.95 -1.60
C LEU A 122 -8.20 -4.04 -1.39
N ILE A 123 -7.17 -3.79 -0.59
CA ILE A 123 -6.13 -4.79 -0.27
C ILE A 123 -6.76 -5.99 0.44
N ASP A 124 -7.62 -5.77 1.42
CA ASP A 124 -8.29 -6.86 2.12
C ASP A 124 -9.24 -7.65 1.20
N HIS A 125 -9.86 -6.98 0.23
CA HIS A 125 -10.63 -7.64 -0.81
C HIS A 125 -9.75 -8.58 -1.66
N THR A 126 -8.55 -8.16 -2.08
CA THR A 126 -7.66 -9.02 -2.86
C THR A 126 -7.16 -10.21 -2.07
N ILE A 127 -6.90 -10.06 -0.75
CA ILE A 127 -6.63 -11.18 0.16
C ILE A 127 -7.80 -12.17 0.15
N ALA A 128 -9.03 -11.68 0.33
CA ALA A 128 -10.23 -12.52 0.38
C ALA A 128 -10.50 -13.24 -0.95
N VAL A 129 -10.24 -12.60 -2.10
CA VAL A 129 -10.27 -13.25 -3.42
C VAL A 129 -9.22 -14.35 -3.48
N HIS A 130 -7.97 -14.07 -3.11
CA HIS A 130 -6.89 -15.05 -3.16
C HIS A 130 -7.17 -16.29 -2.32
N ARG A 131 -7.63 -16.12 -1.07
CA ARG A 131 -8.02 -17.25 -0.20
C ARG A 131 -9.13 -18.10 -0.81
N ARG A 132 -10.15 -17.47 -1.42
CA ARG A 132 -11.24 -18.18 -2.11
C ARG A 132 -10.72 -18.99 -3.29
N GLU A 133 -9.80 -18.42 -4.09
CA GLU A 133 -9.21 -19.13 -5.23
C GLU A 133 -8.33 -20.31 -4.79
N MET A 134 -7.60 -20.18 -3.69
CA MET A 134 -6.84 -21.30 -3.12
C MET A 134 -7.75 -22.41 -2.59
N ALA A 135 -8.84 -22.06 -1.90
CA ALA A 135 -9.80 -23.05 -1.40
C ALA A 135 -10.49 -23.85 -2.50
N LYS A 136 -10.70 -23.27 -3.70
CA LYS A 136 -11.28 -23.98 -4.86
C LYS A 136 -10.31 -24.98 -5.53
N ARG A 137 -9.01 -24.85 -5.28
CA ARG A 137 -7.97 -25.67 -5.91
C ARG A 137 -7.62 -26.92 -5.08
N HIS A 138 -8.18 -27.04 -3.88
CA HIS A 138 -8.06 -28.18 -2.97
C HIS A 138 -9.36 -28.98 -2.95
#